data_AF-A0A660W282-F1
#
_entry.id   AF-A0A660W282-F1
#
_cell.length_a   1.000
_cell.length_b   1.000
_cell.length_c   1.000
_cell.angle_alpha   90.00
_cell.angle_beta   90.00
_cell.angle_gamma   90.00
#
_symmetry.space_group_name_H-M   'P 1'
#
loop_
_entity.id
_entity.type
_entity.pdbx_description
1 polymer ?
#
loop_
_entity_poly.entity_id
_entity_poly.type
_entity_poly.pdbx_seq_one_letter_code
_entity_poly.pdbx_strand_id
1 'polypeptide(L)'
;MNGFLDDLPELEIGEPRRKKKKRQKTEPLRPPPEDIVVKYIRLKCPRCGSYNVPVYDSNHLPIRYHRCSKCGLTFKSVEEHV
;
A
#
# COMPACT_ATOMS: atom_id res chain seq x y z
N MET A 1 -26.63 -23.21 50.27
CA MET A 1 -25.94 -23.84 49.13
C MET A 1 -25.36 -22.73 48.27
N ASN A 2 -24.02 -22.72 48.18
CA ASN A 2 -23.17 -22.13 47.15
C ASN A 2 -23.20 -20.58 47.06
N GLY A 3 -22.21 -19.80 47.52
CA GLY A 3 -20.77 -20.10 47.63
C GLY A 3 -20.04 -19.97 46.28
N PHE A 4 -20.46 -19.03 45.42
CA PHE A 4 -19.93 -18.90 44.04
C PHE A 4 -19.79 -17.45 43.53
N LEU A 5 -20.07 -16.42 44.33
CA LEU A 5 -20.20 -15.04 43.80
C LEU A 5 -19.49 -13.97 44.63
N ASP A 6 -18.40 -14.31 45.32
CA ASP A 6 -17.59 -13.34 46.08
C ASP A 6 -16.16 -13.17 45.51
N ASP A 7 -15.86 -13.82 44.38
CA ASP A 7 -14.49 -13.87 43.81
C ASP A 7 -14.48 -13.54 42.31
N LEU A 8 -15.14 -12.45 41.92
CA LEU A 8 -15.01 -11.91 40.57
C LEU A 8 -14.57 -10.44 40.63
N PRO A 9 -13.36 -10.09 40.17
CA PRO A 9 -12.97 -8.69 40.02
C PRO A 9 -13.90 -8.05 38.98
N GLU A 10 -14.68 -7.08 39.43
CA GLU A 10 -15.55 -6.26 38.60
C GLU A 10 -14.65 -5.37 37.73
N LEU A 11 -14.17 -5.93 36.62
CA LEU A 11 -13.43 -5.22 35.58
C LEU A 11 -14.34 -4.09 35.09
N GLU A 12 -14.05 -2.86 35.49
CA GLU A 12 -14.68 -1.65 34.98
C GLU A 12 -14.42 -1.53 33.47
N ILE A 13 -15.28 -2.15 32.67
CA ILE A 13 -15.31 -1.98 31.22
C ILE A 13 -15.82 -0.56 30.98
N GLY A 14 -14.87 0.38 30.90
CA GLY A 14 -15.13 1.79 30.64
C GLY A 14 -16.10 1.99 29.47
N GLU A 15 -17.05 2.90 29.68
CA GLU A 15 -18.16 3.18 28.77
C GLU A 15 -17.71 3.39 27.31
N PRO A 16 -18.45 2.86 26.31
CA PRO A 16 -18.11 3.08 24.91
C PRO A 16 -18.36 4.55 24.54
N ARG A 17 -17.27 5.31 24.35
CA ARG A 17 -17.30 6.68 23.81
C ARG A 17 -18.07 6.70 22.48
N ARG A 18 -19.23 7.35 22.47
CA ARG A 18 -20.06 7.60 21.28
C ARG A 18 -19.24 8.33 20.20
N LYS A 19 -18.72 7.60 19.22
CA LYS A 19 -18.07 8.19 18.04
C LYS A 19 -19.14 8.82 17.15
N LYS A 20 -19.13 10.16 17.04
CA LYS A 20 -19.97 10.92 16.10
C LYS A 20 -19.71 10.40 14.67
N LYS A 21 -20.73 9.80 14.03
CA LYS A 21 -20.68 9.36 12.63
C LYS A 21 -20.46 10.59 11.73
N LYS A 22 -19.25 10.77 11.21
CA LYS A 22 -18.99 11.72 10.10
C LYS A 22 -19.77 11.22 8.89
N ARG A 23 -20.63 12.08 8.32
CA ARG A 23 -21.27 11.87 7.01
C ARG A 23 -20.18 11.56 6.00
N GLN A 24 -20.17 10.34 5.48
CA GLN A 24 -19.30 9.94 4.39
C GLN A 24 -19.79 10.67 3.14
N LYS A 25 -18.95 11.58 2.61
CA LYS A 25 -19.10 12.08 1.25
C LYS A 25 -18.99 10.85 0.34
N THR A 26 -20.05 10.58 -0.42
CA THR A 26 -20.04 9.63 -1.52
C THR A 26 -19.01 10.09 -2.54
N GLU A 27 -17.82 9.49 -2.50
CA GLU A 27 -16.87 9.54 -3.62
C GLU A 27 -17.56 8.90 -4.84
N PRO A 28 -17.49 9.51 -6.03
CA PRO A 28 -18.01 8.90 -7.24
C PRO A 28 -17.29 7.57 -7.48
N LEU A 29 -18.06 6.49 -7.68
CA LEU A 29 -17.56 5.18 -8.09
C LEU A 29 -16.76 5.37 -9.39
N ARG A 30 -15.43 5.44 -9.28
CA ARG A 30 -14.57 5.27 -10.45
C ARG A 30 -14.85 3.87 -11.00
N PRO A 31 -15.06 3.72 -12.31
CA PRO A 31 -15.08 2.40 -12.91
C PRO A 31 -13.78 1.68 -12.51
N PRO A 32 -13.82 0.37 -12.24
CA PRO A 32 -12.60 -0.39 -12.02
C PRO A 32 -11.69 -0.12 -13.24
N PRO A 33 -10.43 0.31 -13.03
CA PRO A 33 -9.54 0.54 -14.15
C PRO A 33 -9.47 -0.78 -14.92
N GLU A 34 -9.85 -0.75 -16.20
CA GLU A 34 -9.62 -1.85 -17.13
C GLU A 34 -8.18 -2.33 -16.90
N ASP A 35 -7.97 -3.63 -16.69
CA ASP A 35 -6.67 -4.16 -16.28
C ASP A 35 -5.59 -3.62 -17.22
N ILE A 36 -4.80 -2.65 -16.75
CA ILE A 36 -3.78 -1.98 -17.56
C ILE A 36 -2.63 -2.96 -17.68
N VAL A 37 -2.70 -3.83 -18.68
CA VAL A 37 -1.67 -4.84 -18.95
C VAL A 37 -0.51 -4.15 -19.67
N VAL A 38 0.59 -3.93 -18.95
CA VAL A 38 1.83 -3.40 -19.51
C VAL A 38 2.82 -4.55 -19.75
N LYS A 39 3.56 -4.50 -20.86
CA LYS A 39 4.62 -5.47 -21.14
C LYS A 39 5.69 -5.39 -20.04
N TYR A 40 5.90 -6.50 -19.32
CA TYR A 40 6.98 -6.57 -18.35
C TYR A 40 8.35 -6.53 -19.04
N ILE A 41 9.11 -5.46 -18.78
CA ILE A 41 10.49 -5.33 -19.25
C ILE A 41 11.42 -5.55 -18.06
N ARG A 42 12.26 -6.58 -18.15
CA ARG A 42 13.27 -6.86 -17.12
C ARG A 42 14.36 -5.79 -17.15
N LEU A 43 14.39 -4.92 -16.14
CA LEU A 43 15.31 -3.78 -16.06
C LEU A 43 16.74 -4.18 -15.63
N LYS A 44 17.73 -3.49 -16.22
CA LYS A 44 19.15 -3.58 -15.83
C LYS A 44 19.66 -2.22 -15.40
N CYS A 45 20.49 -2.19 -14.35
CA CYS A 45 21.17 -0.96 -13.96
C CYS A 45 22.15 -0.51 -15.07
N PRO A 46 22.08 0.75 -15.57
CA PRO A 46 22.95 1.22 -16.63
C PRO A 46 24.42 1.34 -16.22
N ARG A 47 24.70 1.42 -14.90
CA ARG A 47 26.07 1.56 -14.39
C ARG A 47 26.77 0.24 -14.08
N CYS A 48 26.05 -0.75 -13.55
CA CYS A 48 26.67 -2.01 -13.11
C CYS A 48 26.05 -3.27 -13.72
N GLY A 49 25.03 -3.14 -14.57
CA GLY A 49 24.36 -4.26 -15.23
C GLY A 49 23.51 -5.15 -14.32
N SER A 50 23.38 -4.83 -13.03
CA SER A 50 22.61 -5.65 -12.08
C SER A 50 21.11 -5.62 -12.38
N TYR A 51 20.43 -6.74 -12.14
CA TYR A 51 18.97 -6.86 -12.21
C TYR A 51 18.24 -6.52 -10.89
N ASN A 52 18.98 -6.34 -9.79
CA ASN A 52 18.40 -5.98 -8.49
C ASN A 52 18.11 -4.48 -8.47
N VAL A 53 17.01 -4.12 -9.14
CA VAL A 53 16.54 -2.76 -9.32
C VAL A 53 15.05 -2.74 -8.92
N PRO A 54 14.73 -2.54 -7.62
CA PRO A 54 13.35 -2.37 -7.18
C PRO A 54 12.71 -1.18 -7.89
N VAL A 55 11.45 -1.37 -8.27
CA VAL A 55 10.61 -0.41 -8.97
C VAL A 55 9.61 0.15 -7.97
N TYR A 56 9.46 1.48 -7.97
CA TYR A 56 8.38 2.15 -7.25
C TYR A 56 7.34 2.60 -8.24
N ASP A 57 6.12 2.08 -8.11
CA ASP A 57 5.01 2.49 -8.94
C ASP A 57 4.54 3.88 -8.52
N SER A 58 4.59 4.79 -9.49
CA SER A 58 3.94 6.08 -9.44
C SER A 58 2.54 5.86 -10.01
N ASN A 59 1.56 5.65 -9.12
CA ASN A 59 0.16 5.23 -9.39
C ASN A 59 -0.57 5.75 -10.66
N HIS A 60 -0.07 6.81 -11.32
CA HIS A 60 -0.70 7.46 -12.47
C HIS A 60 0.28 7.96 -13.55
N LEU A 61 1.56 7.59 -13.52
CA LEU A 61 2.57 8.20 -14.40
C LEU A 61 3.28 7.14 -15.26
N PRO A 62 3.59 7.45 -16.53
CA PRO A 62 4.41 6.60 -17.37
C PRO A 62 5.88 6.58 -16.94
N ILE A 63 6.25 7.20 -15.81
CA ILE A 63 7.64 7.31 -15.36
C ILE A 63 7.81 6.52 -14.08
N ARG A 64 8.60 5.45 -14.15
CA ARG A 64 8.99 4.64 -12.99
C ARG A 64 10.37 5.04 -12.48
N TYR A 65 10.50 5.09 -11.17
CA TYR A 65 11.73 5.45 -10.48
C TYR A 65 12.41 4.21 -9.91
N HIS A 66 13.74 4.17 -10.04
CA HIS A 66 14.55 3.01 -9.76
C HIS A 66 15.74 3.37 -8.90
N ARG A 67 16.10 2.48 -7.98
CA ARG A 67 17.37 2.55 -7.23
C ARG A 67 18.06 1.21 -7.30
N CYS A 68 19.25 1.15 -7.89
CA CYS A 68 20.04 -0.07 -7.94
C CYS A 68 20.53 -0.47 -6.54
N SER A 69 20.24 -1.70 -6.10
CA SER A 69 20.68 -2.21 -4.80
C SER A 69 22.19 -2.46 -4.72
N LYS A 70 22.87 -2.65 -5.86
CA LYS A 70 24.33 -2.91 -5.88
C LYS A 70 25.18 -1.65 -5.87
N CYS A 71 24.91 -0.72 -6.80
CA CYS A 71 25.74 0.48 -6.98
C CYS A 71 25.10 1.77 -6.47
N GLY A 72 23.85 1.70 -5.97
CA GLY A 72 23.13 2.84 -5.40
C GLY A 72 22.61 3.85 -6.42
N LEU A 73 22.87 3.68 -7.72
CA LEU A 73 22.44 4.61 -8.76
C LEU A 73 20.92 4.71 -8.81
N THR A 74 20.41 5.94 -8.81
CA THR A 74 19.02 6.28 -9.08
C THR A 74 18.82 6.63 -10.54
N PHE A 75 17.81 6.06 -11.19
CA PHE A 75 17.47 6.34 -12.59
C PHE A 75 15.97 6.18 -12.83
N LYS A 76 15.51 6.58 -14.02
CA LYS A 76 14.09 6.54 -14.41
C LYS A 76 13.90 5.73 -15.70
N SER A 77 12.76 5.05 -15.82
CA SER A 77 12.30 4.43 -17.06
C SER A 77 10.95 5.02 -17.47
N VAL A 78 10.71 5.10 -18.78
CA VAL A 78 9.42 5.53 -19.33
C VAL A 78 8.68 4.28 -19.84
N GLU A 79 7.41 4.15 -19.50
CA GLU A 79 6.50 3.14 -20.02
C GLU A 79 5.76 3.71 -21.22
N GLU A 80 5.86 3.04 -22.36
CA GLU A 80 5.18 3.41 -23.59
C GLU A 80 4.07 2.39 -23.84
N HIS A 81 2.82 2.87 -23.89
CA HIS A 81 1.66 2.04 -24.25
C HIS A 81 1.72 1.82 -25.77
N VAL A 82 1.82 0.56 -26.20
CA VAL A 82 1.81 0.14 -27.61
C VAL A 82 0.40 -0.18 -28.05
#